data_AF-A0A2V5S4A3-F1
#
_entry.id   AF-A0A2V5S4A3-F1
#
_cell.length_a   1.000
_cell.length_b   1.000
_cell.length_c   1.000
_cell.angle_alpha   90.00
_cell.angle_beta   90.00
_cell.angle_gamma   90.00
#
_symmetry.space_group_name_H-M   'P 1'
#
loop_
_entity.id
_entity.type
_entity.pdbx_description
1 polymer ?
#
loop_
_entity_poly.entity_id
_entity_poly.type
_entity_poly.pdbx_seq_one_letter_code
_entity_poly.pdbx_strand_id
1 'polypeptide(L)'
;LNARFLSREHIPELVDLCMIDVSFISLTLILPKAFDLITPNGVTLALIKPQFELERGDVGRGGIVCDPELHQKAQDKIVELVTRLGHIVRGIVPSAIKGADGNQEFFVCVRKRLA
;
A
#
# COMPACT_ATOMS: atom_id res chain seq x y z
N LEU A 1 9.91 -4.48 -16.31
CA LEU A 1 8.49 -4.61 -15.95
C LEU A 1 8.15 -3.51 -14.95
N ASN A 2 7.04 -2.78 -15.13
CA ASN A 2 6.61 -1.73 -14.20
C ASN A 2 5.31 -2.17 -13.51
N ALA A 3 5.29 -2.16 -12.17
CA ALA A 3 4.17 -2.66 -11.36
C ALA A 3 2.83 -1.95 -11.67
N ARG A 4 2.89 -0.69 -12.13
CA ARG A 4 1.72 0.11 -12.55
C ARG A 4 0.97 -0.46 -13.75
N PHE A 5 1.61 -1.36 -14.49
CA PHE A 5 1.07 -1.96 -15.71
C PHE A 5 0.96 -3.48 -15.59
N LEU A 6 1.05 -4.02 -14.36
CA LEU A 6 0.80 -5.44 -14.13
C LEU A 6 -0.62 -5.81 -14.58
N SER A 7 -0.71 -6.99 -15.17
CA SER A 7 -1.91 -7.51 -15.80
C SER A 7 -1.80 -9.02 -15.94
N ARG A 8 -2.85 -9.64 -16.46
CA ARG A 8 -2.94 -11.07 -16.74
C ARG A 8 -1.94 -11.55 -17.81
N GLU A 9 -1.39 -10.63 -18.61
CA GLU A 9 -0.31 -10.96 -19.56
C GLU A 9 1.00 -11.27 -18.85
N HIS A 10 1.22 -10.62 -17.70
CA HIS A 10 2.42 -10.81 -16.87
C HIS A 10 2.24 -11.94 -15.87
N ILE A 11 1.04 -12.05 -15.29
CA ILE A 11 0.67 -13.09 -14.32
C ILE A 11 -0.65 -13.73 -14.78
N PRO A 12 -0.58 -14.81 -15.59
CA PRO A 12 -1.76 -15.44 -16.18
C PRO A 12 -2.70 -16.11 -15.20
N GLU A 13 -2.31 -16.33 -13.95
CA GLU A 13 -3.12 -16.96 -12.91
C GLU A 13 -3.48 -15.98 -11.81
N LEU A 14 -4.66 -16.16 -11.22
CA LEU A 14 -5.07 -15.30 -10.11
C LEU A 14 -4.35 -15.81 -8.87
N VAL A 15 -3.91 -14.90 -8.02
CA VAL A 15 -3.15 -15.26 -6.82
C VAL A 15 -4.00 -15.07 -5.57
N ASP A 16 -3.80 -15.94 -4.58
CA ASP A 16 -4.51 -15.84 -3.30
C ASP A 16 -3.88 -14.81 -2.35
N LEU A 17 -2.58 -14.52 -2.54
CA LEU A 17 -1.82 -13.58 -1.74
C LEU A 17 -0.94 -12.69 -2.63
N CYS A 18 -1.03 -11.38 -2.43
CA CYS A 18 -0.09 -10.40 -3.01
C CYS A 18 0.61 -9.64 -1.89
N MET A 19 1.94 -9.62 -1.93
CA MET A 19 2.79 -8.82 -1.04
C MET A 19 3.35 -7.63 -1.84
N ILE A 20 3.20 -6.41 -1.31
CA ILE A 20 3.65 -5.19 -2.00
C ILE A 20 4.61 -4.42 -1.10
N ASP A 21 5.87 -4.38 -1.52
CA ASP A 21 6.90 -3.51 -0.98
C ASP A 21 7.52 -2.72 -2.15
N VAL A 22 7.17 -1.45 -2.25
CA VAL A 22 7.63 -0.55 -3.31
C VAL A 22 8.14 0.74 -2.71
N SER A 23 9.07 1.40 -3.42
CA SER A 23 9.66 2.67 -3.00
C SER A 23 9.50 3.71 -4.10
N PHE A 24 9.52 5.00 -3.72
CA PHE A 24 9.42 6.14 -4.64
C PHE A 24 8.10 6.20 -5.44
N ILE A 25 7.08 5.48 -5.00
CA ILE A 25 5.76 5.45 -5.62
C ILE A 25 4.71 5.27 -4.54
N SER A 26 3.59 5.96 -4.71
CA SER A 26 2.41 5.77 -3.87
C SER A 26 1.72 4.45 -4.22
N LEU A 27 1.29 3.71 -3.20
CA LEU A 27 0.45 2.53 -3.32
C LEU A 27 -0.84 2.82 -4.09
N THR A 28 -1.28 4.07 -4.15
CA THR A 28 -2.46 4.47 -4.93
C THR A 28 -2.35 4.15 -6.43
N LEU A 29 -1.13 4.03 -6.94
CA LEU A 29 -0.85 3.68 -8.33
C LEU A 29 -0.64 2.18 -8.55
N ILE A 30 -0.47 1.41 -7.48
CA ILE A 30 -0.14 -0.02 -7.53
C ILE A 30 -1.34 -0.88 -7.15
N LEU A 31 -2.01 -0.55 -6.05
CA LEU A 31 -3.11 -1.33 -5.48
C LEU A 31 -4.22 -1.65 -6.50
N PRO A 32 -4.70 -0.72 -7.35
CA PRO A 32 -5.73 -1.05 -8.33
C PRO A 32 -5.34 -2.22 -9.25
N LYS A 33 -4.09 -2.22 -9.74
CA LYS A 33 -3.59 -3.29 -10.61
C LYS A 33 -3.30 -4.58 -9.87
N ALA A 34 -2.85 -4.49 -8.62
CA ALA A 34 -2.68 -5.67 -7.79
C ALA A 34 -4.03 -6.37 -7.54
N PHE A 35 -5.10 -5.62 -7.28
CA PHE A 35 -6.43 -6.19 -7.04
C PHE A 35 -7.02 -6.89 -8.26
N ASP A 36 -6.69 -6.47 -9.48
CA ASP A 36 -7.07 -7.16 -10.73
C ASP A 36 -6.49 -8.58 -10.82
N LEU A 37 -5.40 -8.87 -10.08
CA LEU A 37 -4.67 -10.13 -10.11
C LEU A 37 -4.97 -11.06 -8.92
N ILE A 38 -5.76 -10.59 -7.95
CA ILE A 38 -6.11 -11.34 -6.74
C ILE A 38 -7.41 -12.14 -6.94
N THR A 39 -7.45 -13.37 -6.43
CA THR A 39 -8.65 -14.22 -6.43
C THR A 39 -9.82 -13.57 -5.67
N PRO A 40 -11.08 -13.89 -6.00
CA PRO A 40 -12.19 -13.54 -5.12
C PRO A 40 -11.96 -14.15 -3.72
N ASN A 41 -11.83 -13.30 -2.70
CA ASN A 41 -11.40 -13.61 -1.32
C ASN A 41 -9.89 -13.62 -1.02
N GLY A 42 -9.04 -13.41 -2.02
CA GLY A 42 -7.60 -13.30 -1.78
C GLY A 42 -7.23 -12.06 -0.96
N VAL A 43 -6.00 -12.06 -0.49
CA VAL A 43 -5.45 -11.08 0.46
C VAL A 43 -4.33 -10.30 -0.19
N THR A 44 -4.27 -9.00 0.07
CA THR A 44 -3.13 -8.16 -0.26
C THR A 44 -2.53 -7.63 1.04
N LEU A 45 -1.24 -7.88 1.24
CA LEU A 45 -0.45 -7.27 2.31
C LEU A 45 0.47 -6.24 1.67
N ALA A 46 0.25 -4.96 1.95
CA ALA A 46 1.05 -3.88 1.38
C ALA A 46 1.74 -3.08 2.47
N LEU A 47 2.93 -2.56 2.17
CA LEU A 47 3.70 -1.72 3.07
C LEU A 47 3.45 -0.24 2.74
N ILE A 48 2.72 0.44 3.62
CA ILE A 48 2.51 1.88 3.59
C ILE A 48 3.79 2.55 4.09
N LYS A 49 4.39 3.35 3.22
CA LYS A 49 5.60 4.14 3.50
C LYS A 49 5.23 5.62 3.49
N PRO A 50 4.99 6.26 4.64
CA PRO A 50 4.46 7.63 4.70
C PRO A 50 5.19 8.64 3.80
N GLN A 51 6.51 8.53 3.70
CA GLN A 51 7.36 9.38 2.87
C GLN A 51 7.08 9.31 1.35
N PHE A 52 6.39 8.26 0.88
CA PHE A 52 5.98 8.12 -0.52
C PHE A 52 4.47 8.34 -0.73
N GLU A 53 3.71 8.45 0.37
CA GLU A 53 2.27 8.68 0.33
C GLU A 53 1.89 10.14 0.56
N LEU A 54 2.73 10.89 1.24
CA LEU A 54 2.48 12.29 1.59
C LEU A 54 2.96 13.26 0.51
N GLU A 55 2.52 14.51 0.62
CA GLU A 55 3.00 15.60 -0.24
C GLU A 55 4.38 16.08 0.21
N ARG A 56 5.12 16.75 -0.70
CA ARG A 56 6.48 17.22 -0.41
C ARG A 56 6.58 18.13 0.83
N GLY A 57 5.52 18.89 1.15
CA GLY A 57 5.49 19.79 2.31
C GLY A 57 5.37 19.06 3.66
N ASP A 58 4.83 17.85 3.64
CA ASP A 58 4.65 17.02 4.85
C ASP A 58 5.90 16.18 5.16
N VAL A 59 6.84 16.07 4.21
CA VAL A 59 8.03 15.24 4.39
C VAL A 59 9.18 16.08 4.98
N GLY A 60 9.64 15.67 6.16
CA GLY A 60 10.73 16.34 6.87
C GLY A 60 12.08 16.28 6.15
N ARG A 61 13.06 16.98 6.73
CA ARG A 61 14.46 16.94 6.23
C ARG A 61 14.96 15.49 6.16
N GLY A 62 15.63 15.16 5.07
CA GLY A 62 16.15 13.81 4.83
C GLY A 62 15.10 12.79 4.38
N GLY A 63 13.87 13.21 4.05
CA GLY A 63 12.83 12.27 3.61
C GLY A 63 12.14 11.52 4.76
N ILE A 64 12.32 11.99 6.00
CA ILE A 64 11.83 11.31 7.21
C ILE A 64 10.51 11.93 7.65
N VAL A 65 9.53 11.07 7.89
CA VAL A 65 8.24 11.41 8.48
C VAL A 65 8.25 10.86 9.91
N CYS A 66 8.35 11.72 10.91
CA CYS A 66 8.35 11.35 12.34
C CYS A 66 7.04 11.68 13.04
N ASP A 67 6.21 12.54 12.45
CA ASP A 67 4.97 13.02 13.05
C ASP A 67 3.90 11.91 12.98
N PRO A 68 3.35 11.46 14.13
CA PRO A 68 2.27 10.48 14.16
C PRO A 68 1.01 10.91 13.40
N GLU A 69 0.69 12.21 13.35
CA GLU A 69 -0.47 12.70 12.59
C GLU A 69 -0.27 12.52 11.08
N LEU A 70 0.96 12.72 10.61
CA LEU A 70 1.32 12.47 9.21
C LEU A 70 1.37 10.98 8.88
N HIS A 71 1.78 10.13 9.83
CA HIS A 71 1.63 8.67 9.68
C HIS A 71 0.18 8.28 9.52
N GLN A 72 -0.72 8.85 10.34
CA GLN A 72 -2.15 8.57 10.26
C GLN A 72 -2.72 9.07 8.92
N LYS A 73 -2.36 10.29 8.49
CA LYS A 73 -2.75 10.84 7.18
C LYS A 73 -2.36 9.92 6.01
N ALA A 74 -1.14 9.36 6.05
CA ALA A 74 -0.70 8.40 5.04
C ALA A 74 -1.52 7.10 5.07
N GLN A 75 -1.84 6.58 6.26
CA GLN A 75 -2.68 5.39 6.42
C GLN A 75 -4.11 5.64 5.90
N ASP A 76 -4.73 6.75 6.32
CA ASP A 76 -6.10 7.13 5.95
C ASP A 76 -6.25 7.27 4.43
N LYS A 77 -5.26 7.87 3.76
CA LYS A 77 -5.21 7.95 2.29
C LYS A 77 -5.33 6.58 1.63
N ILE A 78 -4.65 5.56 2.17
CA ILE A 78 -4.70 4.19 1.62
C ILE A 78 -6.00 3.50 1.99
N VAL A 79 -6.50 3.69 3.22
CA VAL A 79 -7.80 3.15 3.64
C VAL A 79 -8.94 3.69 2.78
N GLU A 80 -8.93 5.00 2.50
CA GLU A 80 -9.93 5.67 1.66
C GLU A 80 -9.92 5.08 0.23
N LEU A 81 -8.74 4.94 -0.37
CA LEU A 81 -8.60 4.32 -1.68
C LEU A 81 -9.17 2.89 -1.70
N VAL A 82 -8.75 2.06 -0.74
CA VAL A 82 -9.17 0.65 -0.66
C VAL A 82 -10.69 0.56 -0.53
N THR A 83 -11.27 1.41 0.31
CA THR A 83 -12.73 1.48 0.53
C THR A 83 -13.45 1.94 -0.73
N ARG A 84 -12.93 2.96 -1.42
CA ARG A 84 -13.47 3.46 -2.69
C ARG A 84 -13.45 2.42 -3.80
N LEU A 85 -12.46 1.51 -3.78
CA LEU A 85 -12.37 0.37 -4.70
C LEU A 85 -13.25 -0.82 -4.28
N GLY A 86 -14.03 -0.70 -3.20
CA GLY A 86 -14.97 -1.72 -2.75
C GLY A 86 -14.33 -2.88 -1.97
N HIS A 87 -13.11 -2.70 -1.47
CA HIS A 87 -12.39 -3.73 -0.71
C HIS A 87 -12.35 -3.40 0.79
N ILE A 88 -11.92 -4.38 1.59
CA ILE A 88 -11.97 -4.27 3.06
C ILE A 88 -10.55 -4.22 3.62
N VAL A 89 -10.23 -3.17 4.37
CA VAL A 89 -9.05 -3.14 5.24
C VAL A 89 -9.33 -4.00 6.47
N ARG A 90 -8.51 -5.03 6.70
CA ARG A 90 -8.61 -5.93 7.85
C ARG A 90 -7.85 -5.42 9.06
N GLY A 91 -6.81 -4.63 8.84
CA GLY A 91 -6.00 -4.03 9.90
C GLY A 91 -4.75 -3.37 9.34
N ILE A 92 -4.21 -2.46 10.13
CA ILE A 92 -2.92 -1.81 9.90
C ILE A 92 -2.07 -2.00 11.14
N VAL A 93 -0.81 -2.39 10.96
CA VAL A 93 0.15 -2.57 12.05
C VAL A 93 1.49 -1.92 11.69
N PRO A 94 2.21 -1.34 12.66
CA PRO A 94 3.55 -0.84 12.41
C PRO A 94 4.48 -2.00 12.02
N SER A 95 5.32 -1.78 11.01
CA SER A 95 6.44 -2.67 10.71
C SER A 95 7.40 -2.72 11.89
N ALA A 96 7.86 -3.92 12.24
CA ALA A 96 8.86 -4.13 13.28
C ALA A 96 10.23 -3.53 12.91
N ILE A 97 10.48 -3.34 11.62
CA ILE A 97 11.72 -2.78 11.07
C ILE A 97 11.40 -1.43 10.45
N LYS A 98 12.18 -0.42 10.80
CA LYS A 98 12.11 0.89 10.16
C LYS A 98 12.77 0.85 8.78
N GLY A 99 12.26 1.65 7.84
CA GLY A 99 12.86 1.79 6.52
C GLY A 99 14.31 2.31 6.58
N ALA A 100 15.04 2.26 5.46
CA ALA A 100 16.47 2.55 5.38
C ALA A 100 16.89 3.89 6.02
N ASP A 101 16.03 4.91 5.92
CA ASP A 101 16.27 6.26 6.45
C ASP A 101 15.64 6.49 7.83
N GLY A 102 15.16 5.44 8.50
CA GLY A 102 14.54 5.50 9.82
C GLY A 102 13.04 5.82 9.84
N ASN A 103 12.39 5.85 8.67
CA ASN A 103 10.94 6.00 8.56
C ASN A 103 10.20 4.83 9.23
N GLN A 104 9.19 5.14 10.03
CA GLN A 104 8.24 4.13 10.48
C GLN A 104 7.31 3.77 9.32
N GLU A 105 7.26 2.49 8.97
CA GLU A 105 6.41 1.96 7.90
C GLU A 105 5.30 1.10 8.51
N PHE A 106 4.23 0.85 7.77
CA PHE A 106 3.03 0.19 8.27
C PHE A 106 2.52 -0.86 7.30
N PHE A 107 2.28 -2.08 7.75
CA PHE A 107 1.61 -3.09 6.95
C PHE A 107 0.11 -2.84 6.97
N VAL A 108 -0.52 -2.82 5.79
CA VAL A 108 -1.98 -2.87 5.63
C VAL A 108 -2.39 -4.22 5.06
N CYS A 109 -3.29 -4.91 5.74
CA CYS A 109 -3.91 -6.13 5.25
C CYS A 109 -5.26 -5.78 4.62
N VAL A 110 -5.42 -6.10 3.34
CA VAL A 110 -6.63 -5.86 2.56
C VAL A 110 -7.19 -7.19 2.10
N ARG A 111 -8.49 -7.39 2.29
CA ARG A 111 -9.23 -8.52 1.71
C ARG A 111 -10.03 -8.05 0.51
N LYS A 112 -9.83 -8.71 -0.63
CA LYS A 112 -10.67 -8.47 -1.82
C LYS A 112 -12.09 -8.94 -1.50
N ARG A 113 -13.04 -8.03 -1.67
CA ARG A 113 -14.48 -8.31 -1.62
C ARG A 113 -15.03 -8.13 -3.03
N LEU A 114 -15.81 -9.10 -3.49
CA LEU A 114 -16.59 -8.90 -4.71
C LEU A 114 -17.70 -7.90 -4.38
N ALA A 115 -17.83 -6.86 -5.20
CA ALA A 115 -19.01 -6.01 -5.22
C ALA A 115 -20.22 -6.81 -5.68
#